data_AF-A0A7X4LP69-F1
#
_entry.id   AF-A0A7X4LP69-F1
#
_cell.length_a   1.000
_cell.length_b   1.000
_cell.length_c   1.000
_cell.angle_alpha   90.00
_cell.angle_beta   90.00
_cell.angle_gamma   90.00
#
_symmetry.space_group_name_H-M   'P 1'
#
loop_
_entity.id
_entity.type
_entity.pdbx_description
1 polymer ?
#
loop_
_entity_poly.entity_id
_entity_poly.type
_entity_poly.pdbx_seq_one_letter_code
_entity_poly.pdbx_strand_id
1 'polypeptide(L)'
;MASNCNVVSSNTVNIDITFHDINTAMMWDDIFNQSENRIPCGLTVANWLSRGAAFASHPDHSSRSHYLYSQFYAELMPTVRDEIEYLSEFYSDELDRLTTHNKRLSVGLESLPDSAIKKYRSSVHIPSFPVVIAYIRVNMLCDSAHFQLRAAYKFGAINKNEYFQARRELFRPLNRFRSDMDNRVALAKKLANAAQH
;
A
#
# COMPACT_ATOMS: atom_id res chain seq x y z
N MET A 1 -34.77 27.97 -2.54
CA MET A 1 -35.07 26.56 -2.89
C MET A 1 -33.81 25.76 -2.63
N ALA A 2 -33.85 24.91 -1.60
CA ALA A 2 -32.74 24.07 -1.18
C ALA A 2 -32.57 22.92 -2.19
N SER A 3 -31.40 22.84 -2.82
CA SER A 3 -30.99 21.66 -3.57
C SER A 3 -30.17 20.80 -2.63
N ASN A 4 -30.75 19.67 -2.21
CA ASN A 4 -30.05 18.62 -1.48
C ASN A 4 -28.95 18.06 -2.39
N CYS A 5 -27.73 18.54 -2.22
CA CYS A 5 -26.56 17.80 -2.66
C CYS A 5 -26.49 16.51 -1.85
N ASN A 6 -26.94 15.41 -2.45
CA ASN A 6 -26.51 14.08 -2.04
C ASN A 6 -25.00 13.99 -2.32
N VAL A 7 -24.22 14.51 -1.38
CA VAL A 7 -22.81 14.17 -1.22
C VAL A 7 -22.80 12.65 -1.12
N VAL A 8 -22.20 11.96 -2.08
CA VAL A 8 -21.78 10.58 -1.89
C VAL A 8 -20.88 10.64 -0.67
N SER A 9 -21.41 10.27 0.49
CA SER A 9 -20.66 10.37 1.74
C SER A 9 -19.48 9.43 1.57
N SER A 10 -18.29 10.00 1.39
CA SER A 10 -17.07 9.23 1.51
C SER A 10 -16.94 8.92 3.00
N ASN A 11 -17.67 7.89 3.46
CA ASN A 11 -17.62 7.45 4.84
C ASN A 11 -16.14 7.20 5.15
N THR A 12 -15.57 8.04 6.00
CA THR A 12 -14.21 7.84 6.47
C THR A 12 -14.22 6.59 7.32
N VAL A 13 -13.32 5.67 7.01
CA VAL A 13 -13.16 4.44 7.76
C VAL A 13 -11.92 4.57 8.62
N ASN A 14 -12.01 4.05 9.84
CA ASN A 14 -10.84 3.84 10.66
C ASN A 14 -10.38 2.39 10.47
N ILE A 15 -9.15 2.21 10.00
CA ILE A 15 -8.57 0.89 9.74
C ILE A 15 -7.36 0.74 10.64
N ASP A 16 -7.47 -0.18 11.60
CA ASP A 16 -6.34 -0.58 12.43
C ASP A 16 -5.53 -1.64 11.71
N ILE A 17 -4.26 -1.36 11.47
CA ILE A 17 -3.32 -2.24 10.78
C ILE A 17 -2.27 -2.72 11.77
N THR A 18 -1.96 -4.01 11.71
CA THR A 18 -0.89 -4.62 12.49
C THR A 18 0.14 -5.23 11.55
N PHE A 19 1.41 -4.87 11.76
CA PHE A 19 2.57 -5.46 11.08
C PHE A 19 3.34 -6.37 12.04
N HIS A 20 3.83 -7.49 11.52
CA HIS A 20 4.58 -8.49 12.28
C HIS A 20 6.11 -8.32 12.14
N ASP A 21 6.54 -7.39 11.28
CA ASP A 21 7.95 -7.03 11.12
C ASP A 21 8.17 -5.51 11.12
N ILE A 22 9.32 -5.08 11.64
CA ILE A 22 9.68 -3.66 11.65
C ILE A 22 9.88 -3.13 10.23
N ASN A 23 10.38 -3.95 9.30
CA ASN A 23 10.67 -3.50 7.95
C ASN A 23 9.40 -3.12 7.20
N THR A 24 8.35 -3.93 7.31
CA THR A 24 7.05 -3.65 6.72
C THR A 24 6.33 -2.52 7.43
N ALA A 25 6.48 -2.39 8.76
CA ALA A 25 6.02 -1.21 9.50
C ALA A 25 6.68 0.09 9.02
N MET A 26 8.02 0.11 8.87
CA MET A 26 8.78 1.25 8.32
C MET A 26 8.42 1.55 6.86
N MET A 27 8.13 0.52 6.07
CA MET A 27 7.65 0.69 4.70
C MET A 27 6.23 1.26 4.69
N TRP A 28 5.40 0.99 5.70
CA TRP A 28 4.04 1.49 5.79
C TRP A 28 3.99 2.94 6.26
N ASP A 29 4.70 3.28 7.34
CA ASP A 29 4.52 4.55 8.03
C ASP A 29 5.87 5.10 8.52
N ASP A 30 6.16 6.35 8.15
CA ASP A 30 7.42 7.00 8.47
C ASP A 30 7.58 7.27 9.97
N ILE A 31 6.51 7.18 10.79
CA ILE A 31 6.67 7.24 12.26
C ILE A 31 7.60 6.15 12.80
N PHE A 32 7.74 5.04 12.07
CA PHE A 32 8.64 3.95 12.42
C PHE A 32 10.03 4.13 11.83
N ASN A 33 10.26 5.12 10.98
CA ASN A 33 11.53 5.39 10.33
C ASN A 33 12.17 6.69 10.84
N GLN A 34 13.45 6.60 11.26
CA GLN A 34 14.22 7.74 11.76
C GLN A 34 15.09 8.41 10.66
N SER A 35 14.95 7.96 9.41
CA SER A 35 15.77 8.44 8.28
C SER A 35 14.91 8.87 7.10
N GLU A 36 15.41 9.81 6.29
CA GLU A 36 14.74 10.23 5.06
C GLU A 36 14.66 9.07 4.06
N ASN A 37 13.44 8.60 3.79
CA ASN A 37 13.17 7.57 2.80
C ASN A 37 13.15 8.17 1.39
N ARG A 38 13.88 7.54 0.46
CA ARG A 38 13.80 7.90 -0.97
C ARG A 38 12.50 7.43 -1.65
N ILE A 39 11.83 6.43 -1.08
CA ILE A 39 10.57 5.86 -1.60
C ILE A 39 9.45 6.23 -0.64
N PRO A 40 8.32 6.80 -1.09
CA PRO A 40 7.24 7.19 -0.19
C PRO A 40 6.68 5.99 0.57
N CYS A 41 6.37 6.20 1.85
CA CYS A 41 5.78 5.18 2.70
C CYS A 41 4.34 4.83 2.25
N GLY A 42 3.85 3.69 2.72
CA GLY A 42 2.52 3.16 2.39
C GLY A 42 1.40 4.16 2.70
N LEU A 43 1.41 4.77 3.89
CA LEU A 43 0.41 5.73 4.32
C LEU A 43 0.38 6.97 3.42
N THR A 44 1.53 7.46 2.97
CA THR A 44 1.62 8.58 2.02
C THR A 44 0.94 8.24 0.70
N VAL A 45 1.22 7.06 0.15
CA VAL A 45 0.61 6.61 -1.11
C VAL A 45 -0.89 6.36 -0.94
N ALA A 46 -1.34 5.81 0.20
CA ALA A 46 -2.76 5.63 0.49
C ALA A 46 -3.52 6.98 0.49
N ASN A 47 -2.92 8.02 1.07
CA ASN A 47 -3.46 9.38 1.04
C ASN A 47 -3.52 9.95 -0.39
N TRP A 48 -2.50 9.72 -1.22
CA TRP A 48 -2.54 10.14 -2.62
C TRP A 48 -3.59 9.41 -3.43
N LEU A 49 -3.72 8.09 -3.26
CA LEU A 49 -4.76 7.29 -3.90
C LEU A 49 -6.16 7.78 -3.49
N SER A 50 -6.37 8.09 -2.21
CA SER A 50 -7.64 8.65 -1.75
C SER A 50 -7.96 9.99 -2.41
N ARG A 51 -6.98 10.88 -2.57
CA ARG A 51 -7.19 12.17 -3.25
C ARG A 51 -7.44 11.98 -4.74
N GLY A 52 -6.67 11.10 -5.40
CA GLY A 52 -6.84 10.80 -6.81
C GLY A 52 -8.21 10.20 -7.11
N ALA A 53 -8.67 9.24 -6.30
CA ALA A 53 -10.00 8.67 -6.41
C ALA A 53 -11.10 9.72 -6.19
N ALA A 54 -10.94 10.62 -5.21
CA ALA A 54 -11.87 11.71 -5.00
C ALA A 54 -11.95 12.63 -6.23
N PHE A 55 -10.81 13.05 -6.79
CA PHE A 55 -10.77 13.87 -8.01
C PHE A 55 -11.40 13.17 -9.22
N ALA A 56 -11.13 11.88 -9.42
CA ALA A 56 -11.70 11.10 -10.51
C ALA A 56 -13.23 10.95 -10.39
N SER A 57 -13.76 10.97 -9.16
CA SER A 57 -15.19 10.80 -8.88
C SER A 57 -15.99 12.11 -8.83
N HIS A 58 -15.34 13.28 -8.89
CA HIS A 58 -16.01 14.56 -8.70
C HIS A 58 -16.47 15.18 -10.03
N PRO A 59 -17.79 15.35 -10.27
CA PRO A 59 -18.31 15.87 -11.54
C PRO A 59 -18.19 17.40 -11.64
N ASP A 60 -18.17 18.11 -10.50
CA ASP A 60 -18.11 19.57 -10.48
C ASP A 60 -16.68 20.07 -10.38
N HIS A 61 -16.33 21.04 -11.22
CA HIS A 61 -15.00 21.63 -11.29
C HIS A 61 -15.05 23.11 -10.92
N SER A 62 -14.48 23.44 -9.77
CA SER A 62 -14.41 24.82 -9.26
C SER A 62 -13.33 25.67 -9.93
N SER A 63 -12.41 25.07 -10.70
CA SER A 63 -11.35 25.76 -11.43
C SER A 63 -10.80 24.92 -12.58
N ARG A 64 -10.05 25.55 -13.50
CA ARG A 64 -9.32 24.85 -14.57
C ARG A 64 -8.34 23.82 -14.04
N SER A 65 -7.61 24.14 -12.96
CA SER A 65 -6.71 23.18 -12.30
C SER A 65 -7.47 21.99 -11.72
N HIS A 66 -8.66 22.20 -11.14
CA HIS A 66 -9.50 21.12 -10.63
C HIS A 66 -10.00 20.21 -11.76
N TYR A 67 -10.44 20.80 -12.88
CA TYR A 67 -10.80 20.05 -14.09
C TYR A 67 -9.64 19.17 -14.57
N LEU A 68 -8.42 19.72 -14.68
CA LEU A 68 -7.26 18.96 -15.13
C LEU A 68 -6.86 17.83 -14.18
N TYR A 69 -6.92 18.05 -12.86
CA TYR A 69 -6.73 16.98 -11.89
C TYR A 69 -7.76 15.87 -12.05
N SER A 70 -9.03 16.24 -12.21
CA SER A 70 -10.12 15.27 -12.38
C SER A 70 -9.92 14.42 -13.63
N GLN A 71 -9.65 15.04 -14.78
CA GLN A 71 -9.36 14.32 -16.03
C GLN A 71 -8.14 13.41 -15.91
N PHE A 72 -7.02 13.93 -15.39
CA PHE A 72 -5.80 13.15 -15.20
C PHE A 72 -6.04 11.91 -14.32
N TYR A 73 -6.71 12.07 -13.18
CA TYR A 73 -6.98 10.95 -12.30
C TYR A 73 -8.08 10.02 -12.82
N ALA A 74 -9.06 10.51 -13.56
CA ALA A 74 -10.06 9.66 -14.21
C ALA A 74 -9.40 8.69 -15.21
N GLU A 75 -8.40 9.13 -15.96
CA GLU A 75 -7.61 8.29 -16.87
C GLU A 75 -6.63 7.37 -16.12
N LEU A 76 -6.03 7.84 -15.02
CA LEU A 76 -5.02 7.09 -14.28
C LEU A 76 -5.59 5.98 -13.38
N MET A 77 -6.75 6.20 -12.77
CA MET A 77 -7.32 5.30 -11.75
C MET A 77 -7.60 3.87 -12.24
N PRO A 78 -8.05 3.63 -13.49
CA PRO A 78 -8.15 2.27 -14.03
C PRO A 78 -6.80 1.53 -14.00
N THR A 79 -5.74 2.12 -14.55
CA THR A 79 -4.39 1.53 -14.55
C THR A 79 -3.88 1.26 -13.13
N VAL A 80 -4.12 2.19 -12.20
CA VAL A 80 -3.74 2.02 -10.79
C VAL A 80 -4.49 0.85 -10.14
N ARG A 81 -5.76 0.63 -10.51
CA ARG A 81 -6.55 -0.51 -10.03
C ARG A 81 -5.95 -1.82 -10.51
N ASP A 82 -5.64 -1.91 -11.80
CA ASP A 82 -5.06 -3.12 -12.40
C ASP A 82 -3.69 -3.44 -11.78
N GLU A 83 -2.87 -2.43 -11.50
CA GLU A 83 -1.59 -2.60 -10.81
C GLU A 83 -1.75 -3.09 -9.37
N ILE A 84 -2.76 -2.58 -8.64
CA ILE A 84 -3.05 -3.03 -7.27
C ILE A 84 -3.59 -4.47 -7.27
N GLU A 85 -4.41 -4.84 -8.25
CA GLU A 85 -4.90 -6.20 -8.43
C GLU A 85 -3.75 -7.17 -8.71
N TYR A 86 -2.86 -6.82 -9.64
CA TYR A 86 -1.62 -7.56 -9.88
C TYR A 86 -0.77 -7.74 -8.60
N LEU A 87 -0.60 -6.67 -7.81
CA LEU A 87 0.13 -6.77 -6.53
C LEU A 87 -0.59 -7.70 -5.55
N SER A 88 -1.91 -7.67 -5.51
CA SER A 88 -2.72 -8.52 -4.65
C SER A 88 -2.58 -9.99 -5.01
N GLU A 89 -2.59 -10.32 -6.31
CA GLU A 89 -2.33 -11.67 -6.82
C GLU A 89 -0.91 -12.12 -6.48
N PHE A 90 0.10 -11.29 -6.82
CA PHE A 90 1.50 -11.57 -6.53
C PHE A 90 1.76 -11.90 -5.06
N TYR A 91 1.25 -11.09 -4.13
CA TYR A 91 1.47 -11.33 -2.70
C TYR A 91 0.65 -12.48 -2.14
N SER A 92 -0.53 -12.77 -2.71
CA SER A 92 -1.29 -13.97 -2.35
C SER A 92 -0.52 -15.23 -2.75
N ASP A 93 -0.02 -15.27 -3.99
CA ASP A 93 0.76 -16.40 -4.50
C ASP A 93 2.05 -16.60 -3.70
N GLU A 94 2.78 -15.52 -3.40
CA GLU A 94 3.99 -15.59 -2.58
C GLU A 94 3.71 -16.06 -1.15
N LEU A 95 2.62 -15.59 -0.55
CA LEU A 95 2.20 -16.02 0.78
C LEU A 95 1.86 -17.52 0.78
N ASP A 96 1.10 -18.00 -0.20
CA ASP A 96 0.73 -19.41 -0.33
C ASP A 96 1.95 -20.29 -0.58
N ARG A 97 2.86 -19.85 -1.45
CA ARG A 97 4.13 -20.53 -1.73
C ARG A 97 4.98 -20.67 -0.46
N LEU A 98 5.18 -19.57 0.27
CA LEU A 98 5.99 -19.55 1.49
C LEU A 98 5.33 -20.35 2.62
N THR A 99 4.01 -20.21 2.80
CA THR A 99 3.26 -20.97 3.81
C THR A 99 3.32 -22.47 3.52
N THR A 100 3.16 -22.88 2.26
CA THR A 100 3.27 -24.29 1.86
C THR A 100 4.68 -24.83 2.07
N HIS A 101 5.71 -24.05 1.71
CA HIS A 101 7.11 -24.42 1.93
C HIS A 101 7.41 -24.60 3.43
N ASN A 102 6.99 -23.65 4.24
CA ASN A 102 7.17 -23.65 5.69
C ASN A 102 6.45 -24.83 6.38
N LYS A 103 5.20 -25.11 5.99
CA LYS A 103 4.45 -26.28 6.47
C LYS A 103 5.17 -27.61 6.20
N ARG A 104 5.77 -27.78 5.01
CA ARG A 104 6.52 -29.00 4.65
C ARG A 104 7.75 -29.22 5.52
N LEU A 105 8.36 -28.13 5.98
CA LEU A 105 9.56 -28.18 6.81
C LEU A 105 9.23 -28.19 8.31
N SER A 106 7.93 -28.19 8.67
CA SER A 106 7.47 -28.03 10.06
C SER A 106 8.06 -26.78 10.74
N VAL A 107 8.40 -25.77 9.94
CA VAL A 107 8.90 -24.48 10.40
C VAL A 107 7.76 -23.48 10.23
N GLY A 108 7.22 -22.98 11.33
CA GLY A 108 6.14 -22.01 11.27
C GLY A 108 6.26 -21.06 12.44
N LEU A 109 6.24 -19.75 12.18
CA LEU A 109 6.09 -18.78 13.27
C LEU A 109 4.70 -18.90 13.92
N GLU A 110 3.74 -19.57 13.25
CA GLU A 110 2.43 -19.95 13.79
C GLU A 110 2.52 -20.89 15.01
N SER A 111 3.64 -21.59 15.20
CA SER A 111 3.88 -22.40 16.40
C SER A 111 4.46 -21.59 17.56
N LEU A 112 4.89 -20.34 17.33
CA LEU A 112 5.31 -19.46 18.41
C LEU A 112 4.08 -18.86 19.10
N PRO A 113 4.11 -18.73 20.43
CA PRO A 113 3.05 -18.03 21.14
C PRO A 113 2.97 -16.58 20.66
N ASP A 114 1.75 -16.06 20.54
CA ASP A 114 1.46 -14.72 20.03
C ASP A 114 2.24 -13.60 20.75
N SER A 115 2.58 -13.83 22.03
CA SER A 115 3.40 -12.93 22.86
C SER A 115 4.88 -12.85 22.44
N ALA A 116 5.38 -13.84 21.70
CA ALA A 116 6.74 -13.85 21.17
C ALA A 116 6.86 -13.04 19.86
N ILE A 117 5.74 -12.68 19.24
CA ILE A 117 5.70 -11.93 17.99
C ILE A 117 5.53 -10.45 18.33
N LYS A 118 6.56 -9.66 18.03
CA LYS A 118 6.48 -8.21 18.17
C LYS A 118 5.54 -7.64 17.09
N LYS A 119 4.47 -6.98 17.54
CA LYS A 119 3.45 -6.37 16.68
C LYS A 119 3.63 -4.85 16.64
N TYR A 120 3.56 -4.27 15.44
CA TYR A 120 3.62 -2.83 15.20
C TYR A 120 2.25 -2.37 14.71
N ARG A 121 1.63 -1.43 15.43
CA ARG A 121 0.27 -0.98 15.13
C ARG A 121 0.29 0.40 14.50
N SER A 122 -0.49 0.57 13.44
CA SER A 122 -0.79 1.87 12.83
C SER A 122 -2.30 1.96 12.64
N SER A 123 -2.85 3.17 12.66
CA SER A 123 -4.27 3.42 12.46
C SER A 123 -4.43 4.42 11.34
N VAL A 124 -5.34 4.13 10.40
CA VAL A 124 -5.49 4.88 9.17
C VAL A 124 -6.90 5.44 9.11
N HIS A 125 -6.98 6.77 9.04
CA HIS A 125 -8.23 7.48 8.89
C HIS A 125 -8.34 8.06 7.48
N ILE A 126 -9.04 7.35 6.58
CA ILE A 126 -9.15 7.74 5.18
C ILE A 126 -10.56 7.52 4.62
N PRO A 127 -10.95 8.29 3.59
CA PRO A 127 -12.13 7.99 2.78
C PRO A 127 -12.16 6.55 2.28
N SER A 128 -13.31 5.88 2.41
CA SER A 128 -13.51 4.51 1.94
C SER A 128 -13.66 4.44 0.42
N PHE A 129 -12.53 4.49 -0.28
CA PHE A 129 -12.47 4.19 -1.71
C PHE A 129 -11.95 2.75 -1.91
N PRO A 130 -12.61 1.91 -2.73
CA PRO A 130 -12.22 0.52 -2.93
C PRO A 130 -10.74 0.33 -3.29
N VAL A 131 -10.20 1.20 -4.15
CA VAL A 131 -8.79 1.17 -4.57
C VAL A 131 -7.82 1.38 -3.39
N VAL A 132 -8.19 2.22 -2.42
CA VAL A 132 -7.34 2.50 -1.26
C VAL A 132 -7.41 1.36 -0.26
N ILE A 133 -8.59 0.77 -0.06
CA ILE A 133 -8.76 -0.42 0.78
C ILE A 133 -7.96 -1.61 0.20
N ALA A 134 -8.02 -1.80 -1.12
CA ALA A 134 -7.24 -2.83 -1.79
C ALA A 134 -5.73 -2.61 -1.62
N TYR A 135 -5.25 -1.37 -1.77
CA TYR A 135 -3.85 -1.05 -1.53
C TYR A 135 -3.43 -1.31 -0.07
N ILE A 136 -4.26 -1.00 0.92
CA ILE A 136 -3.98 -1.33 2.32
C ILE A 136 -3.84 -2.85 2.50
N ARG A 137 -4.76 -3.63 1.92
CA ARG A 137 -4.70 -5.11 1.96
C ARG A 137 -3.42 -5.65 1.33
N VAL A 138 -2.96 -5.09 0.21
CA VAL A 138 -1.68 -5.43 -0.42
C VAL A 138 -0.51 -5.26 0.55
N ASN A 139 -0.50 -4.20 1.35
CA ASN A 139 0.55 -3.99 2.37
C ASN A 139 0.50 -5.04 3.49
N MET A 140 -0.71 -5.44 3.91
CA MET A 140 -0.90 -6.52 4.91
C MET A 140 -0.50 -7.90 4.36
N LEU A 141 -0.76 -8.16 3.08
CA LEU A 141 -0.32 -9.38 2.41
C LEU A 141 1.21 -9.42 2.30
N CYS A 142 1.83 -8.31 1.92
CA CYS A 142 3.29 -8.17 1.91
C CYS A 142 3.91 -8.43 3.29
N ASP A 143 3.30 -7.92 4.37
CA ASP A 143 3.72 -8.21 5.75
C ASP A 143 3.63 -9.70 6.07
N SER A 144 2.49 -10.32 5.73
CA SER A 144 2.26 -11.75 5.99
C SER A 144 3.26 -12.63 5.22
N ALA A 145 3.51 -12.32 3.95
CA ALA A 145 4.52 -13.02 3.14
C ALA A 145 5.93 -12.82 3.70
N HIS A 146 6.28 -11.59 4.11
CA HIS A 146 7.59 -11.31 4.70
C HIS A 146 7.77 -12.03 6.04
N PHE A 147 6.71 -12.11 6.83
CA PHE A 147 6.69 -12.85 8.08
C PHE A 147 6.99 -14.34 7.86
N GLN A 148 6.35 -14.98 6.87
CA GLN A 148 6.64 -16.37 6.49
C GLN A 148 8.07 -16.54 5.96
N LEU A 149 8.58 -15.60 5.15
CA LEU A 149 9.97 -15.61 4.69
C LEU A 149 10.96 -15.53 5.88
N ARG A 150 10.67 -14.69 6.87
CA ARG A 150 11.48 -14.57 8.08
C ARG A 150 11.42 -15.82 8.94
N ALA A 151 10.27 -16.52 8.97
CA ALA A 151 10.15 -17.82 9.61
C ALA A 151 11.15 -18.82 9.02
N ALA A 152 11.13 -18.96 7.68
CA ALA A 152 12.03 -19.85 6.96
C ALA A 152 13.50 -19.57 7.32
N TYR A 153 13.89 -18.28 7.36
CA TYR A 153 15.24 -17.89 7.75
C TYR A 153 15.56 -18.22 9.22
N LYS A 154 14.68 -17.83 10.16
CA LYS A 154 14.92 -18.02 11.60
C LYS A 154 15.05 -19.49 12.00
N PHE A 155 14.30 -20.37 11.34
CA PHE A 155 14.34 -21.81 11.60
C PHE A 155 15.35 -22.56 10.73
N GLY A 156 16.20 -21.84 9.98
CA GLY A 156 17.31 -22.44 9.22
C GLY A 156 16.90 -23.15 7.94
N ALA A 157 15.68 -22.95 7.44
CA ALA A 157 15.23 -23.49 6.15
C ALA A 157 15.92 -22.81 4.95
N ILE A 158 16.30 -21.54 5.11
CA ILE A 158 17.08 -20.78 4.15
C ILE A 158 18.23 -20.07 4.85
N ASN A 159 19.32 -19.84 4.11
CA ASN A 159 20.48 -19.12 4.61
C ASN A 159 20.29 -17.59 4.52
N LYS A 160 21.24 -16.86 5.07
CA LYS A 160 21.22 -15.38 5.13
C LYS A 160 21.17 -14.74 3.73
N ASN A 161 21.94 -15.25 2.77
CA ASN A 161 22.00 -14.68 1.43
C ASN A 161 20.68 -14.90 0.68
N GLU A 162 20.11 -16.10 0.77
CA GLU A 162 18.79 -16.44 0.23
C GLU A 162 17.70 -15.55 0.82
N TYR A 163 17.72 -15.34 2.15
CA TYR A 163 16.77 -14.46 2.82
C TYR A 163 16.82 -13.02 2.30
N PHE A 164 18.01 -12.42 2.21
CA PHE A 164 18.13 -11.03 1.74
C PHE A 164 17.78 -10.88 0.26
N GLN A 165 18.11 -11.88 -0.56
CA GLN A 165 17.71 -11.91 -1.96
C GLN A 165 16.19 -12.02 -2.09
N ALA A 166 15.57 -13.01 -1.45
CA ALA A 166 14.11 -13.21 -1.48
C ALA A 166 13.37 -11.99 -0.91
N ARG A 167 13.86 -11.38 0.16
CA ARG A 167 13.28 -10.14 0.72
C ARG A 167 13.31 -8.99 -0.29
N ARG A 168 14.42 -8.84 -1.01
CA ARG A 168 14.55 -7.80 -2.04
C ARG A 168 13.56 -8.03 -3.18
N GLU A 169 13.40 -9.28 -3.64
CA GLU A 169 12.42 -9.63 -4.66
C GLU A 169 10.98 -9.38 -4.17
N LEU A 170 10.67 -9.80 -2.94
CA LEU A 170 9.36 -9.62 -2.31
C LEU A 170 8.95 -8.15 -2.23
N PHE A 171 9.87 -7.25 -1.88
CA PHE A 171 9.55 -5.82 -1.73
C PHE A 171 9.65 -5.02 -3.03
N ARG A 172 10.32 -5.54 -4.06
CA ARG A 172 10.53 -4.84 -5.33
C ARG A 172 9.24 -4.35 -5.98
N PRO A 173 8.19 -5.17 -6.20
CA PRO A 173 7.03 -4.73 -6.95
C PRO A 173 6.24 -3.64 -6.23
N LEU A 174 6.05 -3.74 -4.90
CA LEU A 174 5.41 -2.70 -4.10
C LEU A 174 6.22 -1.40 -4.07
N ASN A 175 7.54 -1.47 -3.93
CA ASN A 175 8.41 -0.30 -3.96
C ASN A 175 8.41 0.39 -5.33
N ARG A 176 8.34 -0.39 -6.42
CA ARG A 176 8.19 0.15 -7.77
C ARG A 176 6.86 0.90 -7.92
N PHE A 177 5.75 0.28 -7.54
CA PHE A 177 4.43 0.92 -7.56
C PHE A 177 4.42 2.27 -6.82
N ARG A 178 5.00 2.31 -5.62
CA ARG A 178 5.10 3.53 -4.81
C ARG A 178 5.94 4.62 -5.47
N SER A 179 7.07 4.24 -6.07
CA SER A 179 7.90 5.17 -6.84
C SER A 179 7.18 5.70 -8.08
N ASP A 180 6.45 4.84 -8.79
CA ASP A 180 5.67 5.23 -9.96
C ASP A 180 4.51 6.17 -9.57
N MET A 181 3.88 5.94 -8.42
CA MET A 181 2.88 6.84 -7.85
C MET A 181 3.45 8.22 -7.49
N ASP A 182 4.66 8.31 -6.93
CA ASP A 182 5.32 9.59 -6.67
C ASP A 182 5.50 10.40 -7.97
N ASN A 183 6.00 9.74 -9.01
CA ASN A 183 6.16 10.34 -10.34
C ASN A 183 4.82 10.84 -10.91
N ARG A 184 3.76 10.05 -10.79
CA ARG A 184 2.40 10.39 -11.25
C ARG A 184 1.83 11.59 -10.51
N VAL A 185 2.00 11.66 -9.19
CA VAL A 185 1.56 12.80 -8.37
C VAL A 185 2.36 14.06 -8.71
N ALA A 186 3.68 13.93 -8.93
CA ALA A 186 4.52 15.05 -9.37
C ALA A 186 4.09 15.57 -10.74
N LEU A 187 3.74 14.69 -11.68
CA LEU A 187 3.22 15.07 -13.00
C LEU A 187 1.87 15.80 -12.89
N ALA A 188 0.94 15.28 -12.10
CA ALA A 188 -0.37 15.91 -11.88
C ALA A 188 -0.21 17.34 -11.34
N LYS A 189 0.71 17.55 -10.38
CA LYS A 189 1.03 18.88 -9.84
C LYS A 189 1.57 19.84 -10.89
N LYS A 190 2.49 19.37 -11.75
CA LYS A 190 3.05 20.18 -12.85
C LYS A 190 1.96 20.63 -13.81
N LEU A 191 1.06 19.72 -14.20
CA LEU A 191 -0.07 20.02 -15.10
C LEU A 191 -1.02 21.06 -14.48
N ALA A 192 -1.34 20.92 -13.20
CA ALA A 192 -2.24 21.83 -12.52
C ALA A 192 -1.67 23.24 -12.36
N ASN A 193 -0.36 23.36 -12.07
CA ASN A 193 0.32 24.64 -11.91
C ASN A 193 0.46 25.37 -13.25
N ALA A 194 0.72 24.64 -14.35
CA ALA A 194 0.78 25.22 -15.69
C ALA A 194 -0.56 25.84 -16.14
N ALA A 195 -1.68 25.46 -15.51
CA ALA A 195 -3.01 25.98 -15.82
C ALA A 195 -3.47 27.15 -14.94
N GLN A 196 -2.66 27.54 -13.95
CA GLN A 196 -2.87 28.74 -13.12
C GLN A 196 -2.22 30.00 -13.71
N HIS A 197 -1.36 29.81 -14.71
CA HIS A 197 -0.69 30.84 -15.51
C HIS A 197 -1.29 30.89 -16.91
#